data_AF-A0A2B7Z511-F1
#
_entry.id   AF-A0A2B7Z511-F1
#
_cell.length_a   1.000
_cell.length_b   1.000
_cell.length_c   1.000
_cell.angle_alpha   90.00
_cell.angle_beta   90.00
_cell.angle_gamma   90.00
#
_symmetry.space_group_name_H-M   'P 1'
#
loop_
_entity.id
_entity.type
_entity.pdbx_description
1 polymer ?
#
loop_
_entity_poly.entity_id
_entity_poly.type
_entity_poly.pdbx_seq_one_letter_code
_entity_poly.pdbx_strand_id
1 'polypeptide(L)'
;GGLESLFSNTRKHTLSIPATYPSPSTGEPEPTSIASLVHYLIEHVMKDQRQELFVVDGAVRPGILVLINDADWELEGEEKYQIQQGDNILFVSTLHGG
;
A
#
# COMPACT_ATOMS: atom_id res chain seq x y z
N GLY A 1 9.19 9.88 4.98
CA GLY A 1 10.28 10.20 4.05
C GLY A 1 9.72 10.33 2.65
N GLY A 2 9.25 11.51 2.28
CA GLY A 2 8.94 11.90 0.89
C GLY A 2 7.68 11.32 0.24
N LEU A 3 7.24 10.10 0.61
CA LEU A 3 6.09 9.44 -0.02
C LEU A 3 4.79 10.25 0.08
N GLU A 4 4.62 11.06 1.12
CA GLU A 4 3.42 11.91 1.26
C GLU A 4 3.21 12.86 0.07
N SER A 5 4.27 13.22 -0.66
CA SER A 5 4.17 14.07 -1.87
C SER A 5 3.36 13.42 -2.99
N LEU A 6 3.34 12.08 -3.06
CA LEU A 6 2.53 11.32 -4.01
C LEU A 6 1.02 11.40 -3.69
N PHE A 7 0.70 11.69 -2.43
CA PHE A 7 -0.64 11.70 -1.86
C PHE A 7 -1.05 13.12 -1.41
N SER A 8 -0.70 14.14 -2.21
CA SER A 8 -1.04 15.54 -1.94
C SER A 8 -0.55 16.06 -0.58
N ASN A 9 0.64 15.61 -0.14
CA ASN A 9 1.24 15.91 1.16
C ASN A 9 0.38 15.48 2.36
N THR A 10 -0.59 14.58 2.15
CA THR A 10 -1.39 14.02 3.23
C THR A 10 -0.68 12.80 3.79
N ARG A 11 -0.42 12.81 5.10
CA ARG A 11 0.29 11.71 5.78
C ARG A 11 -0.62 10.61 6.30
N LYS A 12 -1.86 10.96 6.65
CA LYS A 12 -2.85 10.04 7.21
C LYS A 12 -4.09 10.04 6.34
N HIS A 13 -4.43 8.88 5.79
CA HIS A 13 -5.66 8.65 5.06
C HIS A 13 -6.56 7.72 5.88
N THR A 14 -7.82 8.12 6.06
CA THR A 14 -8.86 7.23 6.56
C THR A 14 -9.72 6.84 5.36
N LEU A 15 -9.67 5.56 4.99
CA LEU A 15 -10.27 5.05 3.76
C LEU A 15 -11.33 4.00 4.09
N SER A 16 -12.46 4.06 3.39
CA SER A 16 -13.42 2.96 3.33
C SER A 16 -13.18 2.19 2.03
N ILE A 17 -12.38 1.13 2.11
CA ILE A 17 -12.07 0.28 0.96
C ILE A 17 -13.07 -0.89 0.86
N PRO A 18 -13.33 -1.42 -0.35
CA PRO A 18 -14.15 -2.61 -0.52
C PRO A 18 -13.59 -3.81 0.25
N ALA A 19 -14.46 -4.67 0.79
CA ALA A 19 -14.04 -5.92 1.43
C ALA A 19 -13.45 -6.93 0.44
N THR A 20 -13.78 -6.77 -0.85
CA THR A 20 -13.22 -7.55 -1.95
C THR A 20 -12.76 -6.62 -3.07
N TYR A 21 -11.62 -6.91 -3.66
CA TYR A 21 -11.05 -6.17 -4.78
C TYR A 21 -10.54 -7.12 -5.85
N PRO A 22 -10.48 -6.74 -7.14
CA PRO A 22 -9.80 -7.54 -8.15
C PRO A 22 -8.37 -7.88 -7.73
N SER A 23 -8.03 -9.16 -7.74
CA SER A 23 -6.67 -9.63 -7.46
C SER A 23 -5.73 -9.13 -8.55
N PRO A 24 -4.57 -8.54 -8.22
CA PRO A 24 -3.59 -8.15 -9.23
C PRO A 24 -3.08 -9.31 -10.09
N SER A 25 -3.20 -10.54 -9.58
CA SER A 25 -2.72 -11.75 -10.27
C SER A 25 -3.77 -12.44 -11.14
N THR A 26 -5.02 -12.51 -10.68
CA THR A 26 -6.10 -13.25 -11.36
C THR A 26 -7.14 -12.33 -12.01
N GLY A 27 -7.26 -11.07 -11.57
CA GLY A 27 -8.31 -10.14 -11.98
C GLY A 27 -9.68 -10.44 -11.37
N GLU A 28 -9.83 -11.55 -10.65
CA GLU A 28 -11.08 -11.96 -10.02
C GLU A 28 -11.26 -11.29 -8.65
N PRO A 29 -12.51 -11.09 -8.17
CA PRO A 29 -12.76 -10.54 -6.84
C PRO A 29 -12.24 -11.47 -5.74
N GLU A 30 -11.29 -10.97 -4.94
CA GLU A 30 -10.72 -11.67 -3.78
C GLU A 30 -10.82 -10.78 -2.53
N PRO A 31 -10.75 -11.33 -1.30
CA PRO A 31 -10.63 -10.53 -0.08
C PRO A 31 -9.47 -9.53 -0.21
N THR A 32 -9.73 -8.27 0.12
CA THR A 32 -8.75 -7.19 -0.12
C THR A 32 -7.48 -7.43 0.68
N SER A 33 -6.38 -7.68 -0.03
CA SER A 33 -5.06 -7.87 0.54
C SER A 33 -4.22 -6.58 0.51
N ILE A 34 -3.01 -6.62 1.08
CA ILE A 34 -2.03 -5.54 0.93
C ILE A 34 -1.69 -5.31 -0.56
N ALA A 35 -1.55 -6.36 -1.36
CA ALA A 35 -1.36 -6.23 -2.81
C ALA A 35 -2.52 -5.41 -3.43
N SER A 36 -3.76 -5.82 -3.20
CA SER A 36 -4.93 -5.11 -3.74
C SER A 36 -5.05 -3.68 -3.21
N LEU A 37 -4.69 -3.43 -1.94
CA LEU A 37 -4.65 -2.09 -1.37
C LEU A 37 -3.68 -1.18 -2.12
N VAL A 38 -2.47 -1.66 -2.42
CA VAL A 38 -1.46 -0.87 -3.13
C VAL A 38 -1.99 -0.43 -4.50
N HIS A 39 -2.64 -1.34 -5.23
CA HIS A 39 -3.31 -1.02 -6.50
C HIS A 39 -4.44 0.00 -6.31
N TYR A 40 -5.31 -0.20 -5.31
CA TYR A 40 -6.38 0.74 -4.97
C TYR A 40 -5.83 2.14 -4.65
N LEU A 41 -4.73 2.23 -3.90
CA LEU A 41 -4.09 3.51 -3.55
C LEU A 41 -3.60 4.25 -4.80
N ILE A 42 -2.99 3.55 -5.76
CA ILE A 42 -2.54 4.16 -7.01
C ILE A 42 -3.74 4.66 -7.83
N GLU A 43 -4.78 3.85 -7.96
CA GLU A 43 -5.93 4.14 -8.83
C GLU A 43 -6.83 5.25 -8.28
N HIS A 44 -7.01 5.32 -6.96
CA HIS A 44 -8.03 6.17 -6.35
C HIS A 44 -7.47 7.31 -5.49
N VAL A 45 -6.34 7.09 -4.83
CA VAL A 45 -5.84 7.99 -3.78
C VAL A 45 -4.66 8.82 -4.25
N MET A 46 -3.70 8.22 -4.94
CA MET A 46 -2.52 8.89 -5.48
C MET A 46 -2.92 10.00 -6.45
N LYS A 47 -2.24 11.16 -6.34
CA LYS A 47 -2.49 12.34 -7.21
C LYS A 47 -1.28 12.70 -8.07
N ASP A 48 -0.13 12.12 -7.78
CA ASP A 48 1.08 12.24 -8.58
C ASP A 48 1.15 11.12 -9.63
N GLN A 49 1.79 11.39 -10.78
CA GLN A 49 1.93 10.41 -11.86
C GLN A 49 3.13 9.47 -11.67
N ARG A 50 4.03 9.78 -10.74
CA ARG A 50 5.28 9.04 -10.48
C ARG A 50 5.05 7.79 -9.64
N GLN A 51 4.17 6.91 -10.10
CA GLN A 51 3.82 5.65 -9.43
C GLN A 51 5.05 4.75 -9.19
N GLU A 52 6.08 4.85 -10.02
CA GLU A 52 7.35 4.13 -9.91
C GLU A 52 8.14 4.45 -8.63
N LEU A 53 7.80 5.54 -7.95
CA LEU A 53 8.36 5.87 -6.64
C LEU A 53 7.72 5.08 -5.49
N PHE A 54 6.56 4.48 -5.73
CA PHE A 54 5.79 3.69 -4.76
C PHE A 54 5.74 2.20 -5.11
N VAL A 55 5.64 1.85 -6.40
CA VAL A 55 5.49 0.48 -6.90
C VAL A 55 6.44 0.20 -8.07
N VAL A 56 7.02 -1.00 -8.11
CA VAL A 56 7.82 -1.51 -9.22
C VAL A 56 7.36 -2.93 -9.54
N ASP A 57 7.15 -3.23 -10.82
CA ASP A 57 6.67 -4.54 -11.31
C ASP A 57 5.40 -5.05 -10.59
N GLY A 58 4.50 -4.14 -10.21
CA GLY A 58 3.24 -4.46 -9.53
C GLY A 58 3.36 -4.74 -8.03
N ALA A 59 4.57 -4.63 -7.45
CA ALA A 59 4.80 -4.80 -6.02
C ALA A 59 5.30 -3.49 -5.37
N VAL A 60 5.17 -3.39 -4.05
CA VAL A 60 5.74 -2.27 -3.28
C VAL A 60 7.23 -2.13 -3.61
N ARG A 61 7.66 -0.92 -3.95
CA ARG A 61 9.04 -0.65 -4.37
C ARG A 61 10.02 -1.05 -3.25
N PRO A 62 11.11 -1.77 -3.56
CA PRO A 62 12.19 -2.05 -2.60
C PRO A 62 12.70 -0.77 -1.93
N GLY A 63 12.95 -0.83 -0.61
CA GLY A 63 13.28 0.34 0.20
C GLY A 63 12.07 1.15 0.66
N ILE A 64 10.87 0.58 0.58
CA ILE A 64 9.70 0.98 1.36
C ILE A 64 9.42 -0.14 2.36
N LEU A 65 9.43 0.18 3.65
CA LEU A 65 8.97 -0.72 4.71
C LEU A 65 7.46 -0.58 4.86
N VAL A 66 6.78 -1.69 5.08
CA VAL A 66 5.33 -1.73 5.35
C VAL A 66 5.13 -2.29 6.74
N LEU A 67 4.38 -1.56 7.57
CA LEU A 67 3.96 -2.02 8.88
C LEU A 67 2.45 -2.20 8.92
N ILE A 68 2.01 -3.28 9.56
CA ILE A 68 0.60 -3.60 9.80
C ILE A 68 0.41 -3.53 11.31
N ASN A 69 -0.36 -2.56 11.80
CA ASN A 69 -0.57 -2.32 13.23
C ASN A 69 0.74 -2.23 14.03
N ASP A 70 1.72 -1.47 13.49
CA ASP A 70 3.07 -1.28 14.03
C ASP A 70 3.96 -2.55 14.05
N ALA A 71 3.47 -3.68 13.50
CA ALA A 71 4.25 -4.90 13.29
C ALA A 71 4.83 -4.97 11.87
N ASP A 72 5.98 -5.61 11.74
CA ASP A 72 6.63 -5.83 10.43
C ASP A 72 5.80 -6.80 9.58
N TRP A 73 5.42 -6.37 8.37
CA TRP A 73 4.57 -7.16 7.47
C TRP A 73 5.20 -8.50 7.05
N GLU A 74 6.52 -8.65 7.12
CA GLU A 74 7.23 -9.90 6.78
C GLU A 74 6.78 -11.06 7.69
N LEU A 75 6.30 -10.74 8.89
CA LEU A 75 5.76 -11.72 9.84
C LEU A 75 4.25 -11.96 9.68
N GLU A 76 3.55 -11.08 8.96
CA GLU A 76 2.09 -11.07 8.79
C GLU A 76 1.65 -11.64 7.43
N GLY A 77 2.60 -12.05 6.58
CA GLY A 77 2.31 -12.61 5.26
C GLY A 77 2.38 -11.62 4.10
N GLU A 78 3.05 -10.47 4.32
CA GLU A 78 3.46 -9.52 3.29
C GLU A 78 2.29 -9.08 2.39
N GLU A 79 2.43 -9.21 1.06
CA GLU A 79 1.43 -8.79 0.09
C GLU A 79 0.11 -9.57 0.18
N LYS A 80 0.12 -10.75 0.82
CA LYS A 80 -1.03 -11.66 0.93
C LYS A 80 -1.85 -11.42 2.18
N TYR A 81 -1.38 -10.60 3.12
CA TYR A 81 -2.14 -10.26 4.31
C TYR A 81 -3.50 -9.68 3.92
N GLN A 82 -4.57 -10.27 4.46
CA GLN A 82 -5.95 -9.82 4.24
C GLN A 82 -6.29 -8.71 5.23
N ILE A 83 -6.60 -7.53 4.71
CA ILE A 83 -6.85 -6.34 5.52
C ILE A 83 -8.14 -6.52 6.32
N GLN A 84 -8.06 -6.17 7.60
CA GLN A 84 -9.16 -6.21 8.54
C GLN A 84 -9.69 -4.81 8.85
N GLN A 85 -10.92 -4.76 9.35
CA GLN A 85 -11.52 -3.51 9.79
C GLN A 85 -10.71 -2.93 10.95
N GLY A 86 -10.27 -1.68 10.79
CA GLY A 86 -9.55 -0.94 11.83
C GLY A 86 -8.03 -1.05 11.75
N ASP A 87 -7.49 -1.80 10.79
CA ASP A 87 -6.04 -1.89 10.60
C ASP A 87 -5.41 -0.53 10.29
N ASN A 88 -4.22 -0.33 10.84
CA ASN A 88 -3.34 0.77 10.52
C ASN A 88 -2.18 0.27 9.65
N ILE A 89 -2.15 0.68 8.39
CA ILE A 89 -1.09 0.32 7.43
C ILE A 89 -0.17 1.52 7.23
N LEU A 90 1.12 1.35 7.48
CA LEU A 90 2.11 2.42 7.35
C LEU A 90 3.17 2.07 6.30
N PHE A 91 3.36 2.97 5.33
CA PHE A 91 4.42 2.88 4.32
C PHE A 91 5.55 3.87 4.65
N VAL A 92 6.77 3.37 4.81
CA VAL A 92 7.95 4.17 5.15
C VAL A 92 9.05 3.99 4.11
N SER A 93 9.31 5.01 3.29
CA SER A 93 10.50 4.99 2.42
C SER A 93 11.77 5.13 3.27
N THR A 94 12.66 4.14 3.17
CA THR A 94 13.97 4.09 3.81
C THR A 94 15.10 4.57 2.88
N LEU A 95 14.80 4.78 1.59
CA LEU A 95 15.76 5.20 0.57
C LEU A 95 16.17 6.69 0.61
N HIS A 96 15.56 7.51 1.48
CA HIS A 96 15.83 8.96 1.54
C HIS A 96 16.38 9.41 2.91
N GLY A 97 17.41 8.71 3.39
CA GLY A 97 18.20 9.09 4.56
C GLY A 97 19.55 9.69 4.15
N GLY A 98 19.53 10.95 3.72
CA GLY A 98 20.68 11.81 3.46
C GLY A 98 20.27 13.27 3.57
#